data_AF-A0A453IC14-F1
#
_entry.id   AF-A0A453IC14-F1
#
_cell.length_a   1.000
_cell.length_b   1.000
_cell.length_c   1.000
_cell.angle_alpha   90.00
_cell.angle_beta   90.00
_cell.angle_gamma   90.00
#
_symmetry.space_group_name_H-M   'P 1'
#
loop_
_entity.id
_entity.type
_entity.pdbx_description
1 polymer ?
#
loop_
_entity_poly.entity_id
_entity_poly.type
_entity_poly.pdbx_seq_one_letter_code
_entity_poly.pdbx_strand_id
1 'polypeptide(L)'
;LGETPLAIQYPSLYRIVQRREAFVATVLQSTPLNIQFRRTLIGNRWEEWLHLVSRLMEVQLSQQPDKLRWKLTRSGEFIVKSMYLDVI
;
A
#
# COMPACT_ATOMS: atom_id res chain seq x y z
N LEU A 1 3.43 -6.04 0.38
CA LEU A 1 3.13 -4.68 -0.14
C LEU A 1 3.45 -3.53 0.86
N GLY A 2 4.27 -3.75 1.90
CA GLY A 2 4.31 -2.83 3.06
C GLY A 2 5.56 -1.97 3.25
N GLU A 3 6.56 -2.04 2.36
CA GLU A 3 7.81 -1.28 2.54
C GLU A 3 7.77 0.09 1.83
N THR A 4 7.04 0.18 0.72
CA THR A 4 6.92 1.39 -0.09
C THR A 4 5.46 1.64 -0.46
N PRO A 5 4.96 2.89 -0.39
CA PRO A 5 3.60 3.20 -0.80
C PRO A 5 3.31 2.82 -2.25
N LEU A 6 2.09 2.34 -2.55
CA LEU A 6 1.64 2.04 -3.91
C LEU A 6 1.79 3.24 -4.86
N ALA A 7 1.65 4.46 -4.32
CA ALA A 7 1.85 5.70 -5.07
C ALA A 7 3.28 5.85 -5.63
N ILE A 8 4.28 5.32 -4.92
CA ILE A 8 5.68 5.33 -5.36
C ILE A 8 5.93 4.17 -6.34
N GLN A 9 5.33 3.01 -6.09
CA GLN A 9 5.54 1.82 -6.92
C GLN A 9 4.83 1.91 -8.28
N TYR A 10 3.68 2.59 -8.36
CA TYR A 10 2.90 2.75 -9.58
C TYR A 10 2.45 4.21 -9.76
N PRO A 11 3.38 5.13 -10.05
CA PRO A 11 3.06 6.55 -10.15
C PRO A 11 2.07 6.84 -11.29
N SER A 12 2.14 6.10 -12.39
CA SER A 12 1.25 6.27 -13.54
C SER A 12 -0.19 5.91 -13.20
N LEU A 13 -0.41 4.75 -12.54
CA LEU A 13 -1.74 4.34 -12.04
C LEU A 13 -2.27 5.29 -10.97
N TYR A 14 -1.42 5.67 -10.01
CA TYR A 14 -1.83 6.55 -8.90
C TYR A 14 -2.25 7.94 -9.39
N ARG A 15 -1.64 8.44 -10.47
CA ARG A 15 -2.02 9.71 -11.08
C ARG A 15 -3.46 9.69 -11.60
N ILE A 16 -3.94 8.55 -12.11
CA ILE A 16 -5.24 8.43 -12.76
C ILE A 16 -6.31 7.74 -11.90
N VAL A 17 -5.97 7.22 -10.71
CA VAL A 17 -6.97 6.63 -9.81
C VAL A 17 -7.97 7.69 -9.34
N GLN A 18 -9.24 7.31 -9.24
CA GLN A 18 -10.29 8.19 -8.77
C GLN A 18 -10.22 8.38 -7.25
N ARG A 19 -10.09 7.26 -6.52
CA ARG A 19 -9.98 7.22 -5.05
C ARG A 19 -8.55 6.89 -4.66
N ARG A 20 -7.85 7.86 -4.05
CA ARG A 20 -6.44 7.71 -3.61
C ARG A 20 -6.32 7.19 -2.19
N GLU A 21 -7.34 7.43 -1.37
CA GLU A 21 -7.39 7.06 0.05
C GLU A 21 -8.19 5.77 0.24
N ALA A 22 -7.77 4.70 -0.42
CA ALA A 22 -8.40 3.38 -0.30
C ALA A 22 -7.45 2.41 0.41
N PHE A 23 -7.97 1.72 1.42
CA PHE A 23 -7.24 0.63 2.08
C PHE A 23 -7.25 -0.61 1.20
N VAL A 24 -6.16 -1.40 1.26
CA VAL A 24 -6.06 -2.70 0.57
C VAL A 24 -7.21 -3.62 0.98
N ALA A 25 -7.59 -3.60 2.26
CA ALA A 25 -8.74 -4.35 2.77
C ALA A 25 -10.05 -3.98 2.05
N THR A 26 -10.33 -2.68 1.89
CA THR A 26 -11.54 -2.20 1.19
C THR A 26 -11.52 -2.55 -0.29
N VAL A 27 -10.35 -2.52 -0.93
CA VAL A 27 -10.18 -2.88 -2.34
C VAL A 27 -10.43 -4.37 -2.59
N LEU A 28 -9.96 -5.23 -1.68
CA LEU A 28 -10.09 -6.69 -1.75
C LEU A 28 -11.45 -7.23 -1.31
N GLN A 29 -12.34 -6.38 -0.78
CA GLN A 29 -13.69 -6.78 -0.34
C GLN A 29 -14.63 -7.17 -1.49
N SER A 30 -14.33 -6.79 -2.74
CA SER A 30 -15.19 -7.07 -3.89
C SER A 30 -14.43 -7.69 -5.06
N THR A 31 -15.12 -8.52 -5.84
CA THR A 31 -14.70 -9.03 -7.15
C THR A 31 -15.69 -8.58 -8.22
N PRO A 32 -15.29 -7.73 -9.19
CA PRO A 32 -13.95 -7.18 -9.41
C PRO A 32 -13.52 -6.17 -8.32
N LEU A 33 -12.21 -5.95 -8.22
CA LEU A 33 -11.59 -5.04 -7.24
C LEU A 33 -12.24 -3.66 -7.29
N ASN A 34 -12.50 -3.05 -6.12
CA ASN A 34 -13.12 -1.74 -6.02
C ASN A 34 -12.13 -0.59 -6.33
N ILE A 35 -11.61 -0.57 -7.57
CA ILE A 35 -10.70 0.45 -8.06
C ILE A 35 -11.28 1.08 -9.32
N GLN A 36 -11.36 2.41 -9.32
CA GLN A 36 -11.86 3.19 -10.44
C GLN A 36 -10.76 4.13 -10.96
N PHE A 37 -10.67 4.25 -12.28
CA PHE A 37 -9.71 5.10 -12.96
C PHE A 37 -10.41 6.21 -13.75
N ARG A 38 -9.86 7.42 -13.72
CA ARG A 38 -10.34 8.58 -14.48
C ARG A 38 -9.97 8.54 -15.96
N ARG A 39 -9.04 7.65 -16.33
CA ARG A 39 -8.48 7.48 -17.68
C ARG A 39 -8.45 6.00 -18.02
N THR A 40 -8.47 5.71 -19.32
CA THR A 40 -8.34 4.34 -19.83
C THR A 40 -6.95 3.77 -19.56
N LEU A 41 -6.93 2.49 -19.18
CA LEU A 41 -5.71 1.69 -19.04
C LEU A 41 -5.31 1.22 -20.44
N ILE A 42 -4.27 1.81 -21.01
CA ILE A 42 -3.76 1.48 -22.35
C ILE A 42 -2.24 1.43 -22.28
N GLY A 43 -1.64 0.48 -23.00
CA GLY A 43 -0.19 0.26 -23.07
C GLY A 43 0.37 -0.07 -21.68
N ASN A 44 1.48 0.58 -21.31
CA ASN A 44 2.19 0.34 -20.06
C ASN A 44 1.31 0.44 -18.80
N ARG A 45 0.25 1.26 -18.83
CA ARG A 45 -0.70 1.34 -17.69
C ARG A 45 -1.50 0.06 -17.48
N TRP A 46 -1.79 -0.67 -18.55
CA TRP A 46 -2.47 -1.96 -18.46
C TRP A 46 -1.54 -3.02 -17.86
N GLU A 47 -0.27 -3.03 -18.26
CA GLU A 47 0.74 -3.94 -17.70
C GLU A 47 0.98 -3.65 -16.21
N GLU A 48 1.15 -2.37 -15.83
CA GLU A 48 1.23 -1.96 -14.43
C GLU A 48 0.01 -2.41 -13.62
N TRP A 49 -1.19 -2.32 -14.22
CA TRP A 49 -2.43 -2.75 -13.59
C TRP A 49 -2.46 -4.27 -13.37
N LEU A 50 -2.13 -5.07 -14.39
CA LEU A 50 -2.06 -6.52 -14.26
C LEU A 50 -1.03 -6.94 -13.20
N HIS A 51 0.13 -6.29 -13.18
CA HIS A 51 1.17 -6.53 -12.18
C HIS A 51 0.67 -6.19 -10.77
N LEU A 52 -0.05 -5.07 -10.60
CA LEU A 52 -0.67 -4.72 -9.32
C LEU A 52 -1.71 -5.77 -8.89
N VAL A 53 -2.59 -6.20 -9.79
CA VAL A 53 -3.62 -7.20 -9.49
C VAL A 53 -2.98 -8.52 -9.07
N SER A 54 -1.96 -9.01 -9.77
CA SER A 54 -1.23 -10.24 -9.40
C SER A 54 -0.68 -10.15 -7.98
N ARG A 55 0.00 -9.05 -7.64
CA ARG A 55 0.53 -8.86 -6.29
C ARG A 55 -0.54 -8.73 -5.23
N LEU A 56 -1.71 -8.17 -5.57
CA LEU A 56 -2.85 -8.10 -4.66
C LEU A 56 -3.48 -9.47 -4.40
N MET A 57 -3.49 -10.36 -5.40
CA MET A 57 -4.00 -11.74 -5.23
C MET A 57 -3.11 -12.57 -4.29
N GLU A 58 -1.83 -12.26 -4.22
CA GLU A 58 -0.90 -12.89 -3.26
C GLU A 58 -1.06 -12.36 -1.83
N VAL A 59 -1.80 -11.26 -1.62
CA VAL A 59 -2.01 -10.71 -0.28
C VAL A 59 -3.10 -11.49 0.45
N GLN A 60 -2.68 -12.21 1.48
CA GLN A 60 -3.59 -12.79 2.46
C GLN A 60 -3.82 -11.78 3.59
N LEU A 61 -5.02 -11.21 3.64
CA LEU A 61 -5.42 -10.37 4.77
C LEU A 61 -5.65 -11.24 6.01
N SER A 62 -5.01 -10.88 7.12
CA SER A 62 -5.30 -11.46 8.43
C SER A 62 -6.28 -10.57 9.18
N GLN A 63 -7.01 -11.15 10.14
CA GLN A 63 -7.90 -10.39 11.05
C GLN A 63 -7.12 -9.64 12.15
N GLN A 64 -5.79 -9.74 12.18
CA GLN A 64 -4.98 -9.03 13.17
C GLN A 64 -4.93 -7.53 12.83
N PRO A 65 -4.98 -6.66 13.84
CA PRO A 65 -4.83 -5.23 13.60
C PRO A 65 -3.46 -4.90 13.01
N ASP A 66 -3.42 -3.92 12.11
CA ASP A 66 -2.19 -3.44 11.51
C ASP A 66 -1.22 -2.95 12.60
N LYS A 67 0.03 -3.43 12.55
CA LYS A 67 1.09 -3.01 13.46
C LYS A 67 1.92 -1.91 12.81
N LEU A 68 1.78 -0.67 13.28
CA LEU A 68 2.68 0.42 12.92
C LEU A 68 4.04 0.19 13.58
N ARG A 69 5.09 0.01 12.77
CA ARG A 69 6.47 -0.12 13.23
C ARG A 69 7.29 1.06 12.73
N TRP A 70 7.78 1.89 13.65
CA TRP A 70 8.70 2.97 13.33
C TRP A 70 10.10 2.38 13.15
N LYS A 71 10.56 2.26 11.89
CA LYS A 71 11.90 1.78 11.55
C LYS A 71 12.95 2.90 11.71
N LEU A 72 13.23 3.34 12.94
CA LEU A 72 14.41 4.18 13.22
C LEU A 72 15.66 3.33 13.51
N THR A 73 15.45 2.12 14.03
CA THR A 73 16.49 1.12 14.35
C THR A 73 16.40 -0.09 13.43
N ARG A 74 17.50 -0.86 13.29
CA ARG A 74 17.55 -2.07 12.43
C ARG A 74 16.52 -3.14 12.82
N SER A 75 16.07 -3.17 14.09
CA SER A 75 15.02 -4.08 14.57
C SER A 75 13.60 -3.56 14.30
N GLY A 76 13.43 -2.27 14.01
CA GLY A 76 12.13 -1.65 13.75
C GLY A 76 11.21 -1.56 14.98
N GLU A 77 11.77 -1.74 16.17
CA GLU A 77 11.05 -1.59 17.44
C GLU A 77 11.42 -0.26 18.08
N PHE A 78 10.39 0.55 18.37
CA PHE A 78 10.52 1.80 19.09
C PHE A 78 9.52 1.77 20.25
N ILE A 79 10.01 2.08 21.45
CA ILE A 79 9.19 2.24 22.66
C ILE A 79 9.33 3.71 23.03
N VAL A 80 8.26 4.40 23.42
CA VAL A 80 8.26 5.86 23.74
C VAL A 80 9.42 6.27 24.68
N LYS A 81 9.91 5.37 25.53
CA LYS A 81 11.12 5.55 26.35
C LYS A 81 12.40 5.87 25.55
N SER A 82 12.63 5.27 24.38
CA SER A 82 13.83 5.55 23.56
C SER A 82 13.82 6.97 22.99
N MET A 83 12.66 7.60 22.80
CA MET A 83 12.56 8.99 22.34
C MET A 83 13.22 9.99 23.30
N TYR A 84 13.03 9.78 24.60
CA TYR A 84 13.53 10.70 25.62
C TYR A 84 15.00 10.46 25.95
N LEU A 85 15.56 9.29 25.63
CA LEU A 85 16.97 8.98 25.87
C LEU A 85 17.90 9.69 24.87
N ASP A 86 17.46 9.89 23.62
CA ASP A 86 18.27 10.56 22.59
C ASP A 86 18.29 12.11 22.73
N VAL A 87 17.55 12.67 23.68
CA VAL A 87 17.48 14.12 23.95
C VAL A 87 18.33 14.52 25.16
N ILE A 88 18.98 13.57 25.83
CA ILE A 88 19.86 13.79 27.00
C ILE A 88 21.33 13.75 26.58
#